data_AF-A0A4S1EAB2-F1
#
_entry.id   AF-A0A4S1EAB2-F1
#
_cell.length_a   1.000
_cell.length_b   1.000
_cell.length_c   1.000
_cell.angle_alpha   90.00
_cell.angle_beta   90.00
_cell.angle_gamma   90.00
#
_symmetry.space_group_name_H-M   'P 1'
#
loop_
_entity.id
_entity.type
_entity.pdbx_description
1 polymer ?
#
loop_
_entity_poly.entity_id
_entity_poly.type
_entity_poly.pdbx_seq_one_letter_code
_entity_poly.pdbx_strand_id
1 'polypeptide(L)'
;MSPAFRNRHTPAVALCAALLSAGLLSYSPLTLAQAAAPASNSSTAPTQETPTLAATPETQQAPATATDAEAAPAQEPAAATNVTKAAPKAPPANVITVNDPVDAFPAPEPGFVRHVIHLPVGNYENDLKVELLPGKVIETDCNTRQFIGQLEEKTLEGWGYTYYVLPSIEGPISTMMACPEDSKKMQFVPVTGSAGSLLYYNSRLPVVVYLPEEVELRWRTWVATPVVSADSQ
;
A
#
# COMPACT_ATOMS: atom_id res chain seq x y z
N MET A 1 14.21 69.53 -9.64
CA MET A 1 12.98 69.44 -10.45
C MET A 1 12.43 68.02 -10.34
N SER A 2 11.23 67.87 -9.75
CA SER A 2 10.39 66.65 -9.89
C SER A 2 9.55 66.73 -11.17
N PRO A 3 9.06 65.60 -11.70
CA PRO A 3 7.66 65.22 -11.46
C PRO A 3 7.49 63.70 -11.20
N ALA A 4 6.80 63.31 -10.13
CA ALA A 4 5.36 63.06 -10.04
C ALA A 4 4.97 61.58 -10.28
N PHE A 5 4.92 60.89 -9.14
CA PHE A 5 4.30 59.62 -8.83
C PHE A 5 2.83 59.58 -9.26
N ARG A 6 2.36 58.50 -9.92
CA ARG A 6 0.93 58.15 -9.99
C ARG A 6 0.72 56.67 -9.71
N ASN A 7 0.49 56.41 -8.43
CA ASN A 7 -0.06 55.20 -7.87
C ASN A 7 -1.58 55.18 -8.17
N ARG A 8 -2.13 54.10 -8.73
CA ARG A 8 -3.59 53.88 -8.81
C ARG A 8 -3.98 52.78 -7.83
N HIS A 9 -4.43 53.20 -6.66
CA HIS A 9 -5.26 52.37 -5.79
C HIS A 9 -6.71 52.37 -6.30
N THR A 10 -7.31 51.19 -6.35
CA THR A 10 -8.77 51.01 -6.36
C THR A 10 -9.13 50.20 -5.12
N PRO A 11 -9.97 50.72 -4.21
CA PRO A 11 -10.56 49.93 -3.13
C PRO A 11 -11.98 49.51 -3.52
N ALA A 12 -12.26 48.21 -3.47
CA ALA A 12 -13.62 47.70 -3.40
C ALA A 12 -13.75 46.89 -2.12
N VAL A 13 -14.21 47.59 -1.09
CA VAL A 13 -14.73 47.05 0.16
C VAL A 13 -16.05 46.35 -0.14
N ALA A 14 -16.17 45.07 0.20
CA ALA A 14 -17.46 44.43 0.38
C ALA A 14 -17.41 43.59 1.66
N LEU A 15 -17.93 44.21 2.72
CA LEU A 15 -18.40 43.57 3.94
C LEU A 15 -19.38 42.45 3.59
N CYS A 16 -19.25 41.30 4.25
CA CYS A 16 -20.41 40.57 4.72
C CYS A 16 -20.07 39.96 6.08
N ALA A 17 -20.68 40.53 7.12
CA ALA A 17 -20.69 40.03 8.48
C ALA A 17 -22.05 39.38 8.76
N ALA A 18 -22.08 38.60 9.85
CA ALA A 18 -23.22 37.95 10.50
C ALA A 18 -23.44 36.48 10.03
N LEU A 19 -23.71 35.49 10.89
CA LEU A 19 -24.40 35.52 12.19
C LEU A 19 -23.84 34.46 13.17
N LEU A 20 -23.91 34.82 14.45
CA LEU A 20 -23.78 33.93 15.60
C LEU A 20 -24.92 32.89 15.64
N SER A 21 -24.62 31.71 16.16
CA SER A 21 -25.58 30.96 16.99
C SER A 21 -24.85 30.14 18.04
N ALA A 22 -25.15 30.49 19.29
CA ALA A 22 -24.74 29.85 20.52
C ALA A 22 -25.53 28.56 20.80
N GLY A 23 -24.94 27.67 21.60
CA GLY A 23 -25.57 26.51 22.25
C GLY A 23 -24.49 25.68 22.95
N LEU A 24 -24.01 26.03 24.15
CA LEU A 24 -24.58 25.82 25.49
C LEU A 24 -25.02 24.36 25.78
N LEU A 25 -24.15 23.72 26.59
CA LEU A 25 -24.42 22.86 27.74
C LEU A 25 -25.13 21.51 27.54
N SER A 26 -24.36 20.43 27.80
CA SER A 26 -24.69 19.51 28.90
C SER A 26 -23.51 18.58 29.21
N TYR A 27 -22.64 19.01 30.12
CA TYR A 27 -21.75 18.11 30.86
C TYR A 27 -22.58 17.42 31.96
N SER A 28 -22.52 16.10 32.04
CA SER A 28 -22.95 15.33 33.22
C SER A 28 -21.74 14.59 33.80
N PRO A 29 -21.41 14.76 35.08
CA PRO A 29 -20.40 13.98 35.78
C PRO A 29 -21.05 12.83 36.57
N LEU A 30 -20.54 11.61 36.41
CA LEU A 30 -20.77 10.47 37.30
C LEU A 30 -19.54 9.56 37.15
N THR A 31 -18.96 8.90 38.14
CA THR A 31 -18.94 8.98 39.60
C THR A 31 -17.68 8.22 39.99
N LEU A 32 -16.99 8.72 41.01
CA LEU A 32 -15.79 8.14 41.62
C LEU A 32 -16.12 6.76 42.25
N ALA A 33 -15.37 5.71 41.90
CA ALA A 33 -15.31 4.49 42.71
C ALA A 33 -13.87 4.00 42.78
N GLN A 34 -13.27 4.29 43.93
CA GLN A 34 -11.96 3.84 44.41
C GLN A 34 -12.09 2.42 44.98
N ALA A 35 -11.21 1.51 44.62
CA ALA A 35 -10.90 0.33 45.44
C ALA A 35 -9.42 -0.04 45.28
N ALA A 36 -8.82 -0.36 46.42
CA ALA A 36 -7.39 -0.45 46.65
C ALA A 36 -6.79 -1.84 46.34
N ALA A 37 -5.45 -1.82 46.24
CA ALA A 37 -4.42 -2.87 46.21
C ALA A 37 -4.57 -3.98 47.31
N PRO A 38 -3.66 -5.00 47.50
CA PRO A 38 -2.28 -5.09 46.98
C PRO A 38 -1.71 -6.51 46.66
N ALA A 39 -0.42 -6.49 46.26
CA ALA A 39 0.61 -7.54 46.35
C ALA A 39 0.44 -8.76 45.40
N SER A 40 1.47 -9.41 44.84
CA SER A 40 2.88 -9.57 45.21
C SER A 40 3.60 -10.38 44.11
N ASN A 41 4.92 -10.14 43.97
CA ASN A 41 5.98 -11.09 43.59
C ASN A 41 5.98 -11.66 42.16
N SER A 42 7.10 -11.93 41.47
CA SER A 42 8.55 -11.69 41.58
C SER A 42 9.18 -12.51 40.43
N SER A 43 10.26 -12.01 39.81
CA SER A 43 11.42 -12.76 39.27
C SER A 43 11.16 -14.13 38.59
N THR A 44 11.60 -14.42 37.35
CA THR A 44 13.02 -14.57 36.99
C THR A 44 13.14 -14.82 35.47
N ALA A 45 14.19 -14.25 34.86
CA ALA A 45 14.60 -14.39 33.46
C ALA A 45 15.43 -15.69 33.22
N PRO A 46 15.83 -16.01 31.99
CA PRO A 46 16.06 -17.38 31.49
C PRO A 46 17.53 -17.84 31.53
N THR A 47 17.74 -19.15 31.39
CA THR A 47 19.05 -19.72 31.02
C THR A 47 18.89 -20.60 29.78
N GLN A 48 19.69 -20.26 28.77
CA GLN A 48 19.90 -20.96 27.51
C GLN A 48 20.82 -22.17 27.72
N GLU A 49 20.55 -23.26 27.00
CA GLU A 49 21.54 -24.30 26.72
C GLU A 49 21.68 -24.48 25.20
N THR A 50 22.91 -24.31 24.73
CA THR A 50 23.46 -24.80 23.44
C THR A 50 24.17 -26.13 23.75
N PRO A 51 24.16 -27.15 22.88
CA PRO A 51 25.37 -27.46 22.09
C PRO A 51 25.04 -28.01 20.66
N THR A 52 25.71 -27.57 19.59
CA THR A 52 26.94 -28.14 18.96
C THR A 52 26.68 -29.08 17.77
N LEU A 53 27.03 -28.57 16.58
CA LEU A 53 27.93 -29.10 15.52
C LEU A 53 27.87 -30.58 15.06
N ALA A 54 27.78 -30.74 13.72
CA ALA A 54 28.39 -31.76 12.82
C ALA A 54 27.34 -32.24 11.78
N ALA A 55 27.61 -32.62 10.53
CA ALA A 55 28.73 -32.53 9.60
C ALA A 55 28.15 -33.01 8.23
N THR A 56 28.68 -32.51 7.10
CA THR A 56 28.46 -33.00 5.72
C THR A 56 29.20 -34.33 5.48
N PRO A 57 28.81 -35.17 4.49
CA PRO A 57 29.35 -35.12 3.10
C PRO A 57 28.27 -35.38 2.00
N GLU A 58 28.31 -34.77 0.81
CA GLU A 58 28.93 -35.24 -0.48
C GLU A 58 28.29 -36.58 -1.00
N THR A 59 27.75 -36.77 -2.23
CA THR A 59 28.37 -36.64 -3.58
C THR A 59 27.38 -37.12 -4.72
N GLN A 60 27.44 -36.52 -5.94
CA GLN A 60 27.17 -37.04 -7.33
C GLN A 60 25.80 -37.67 -7.73
N GLN A 61 25.30 -37.73 -8.98
CA GLN A 61 25.51 -37.14 -10.33
C GLN A 61 24.36 -37.66 -11.26
N ALA A 62 24.06 -36.94 -12.36
CA ALA A 62 23.00 -37.17 -13.39
C ALA A 62 23.26 -38.41 -14.31
N PRO A 63 22.69 -38.60 -15.55
CA PRO A 63 21.54 -38.01 -16.29
C PRO A 63 20.67 -39.06 -17.10
N ALA A 64 19.60 -38.64 -17.79
CA ALA A 64 19.10 -39.16 -19.10
C ALA A 64 17.76 -38.47 -19.51
N THR A 65 17.19 -38.49 -20.73
CA THR A 65 17.58 -38.24 -22.14
C THR A 65 16.25 -38.30 -22.95
N ALA A 66 15.94 -37.27 -23.76
CA ALA A 66 15.09 -37.21 -25.00
C ALA A 66 13.63 -37.78 -24.97
N THR A 67 12.61 -37.46 -25.80
CA THR A 67 12.51 -37.09 -27.24
C THR A 67 11.05 -36.66 -27.59
N ASP A 68 10.89 -35.68 -28.50
CA ASP A 68 9.89 -35.36 -29.56
C ASP A 68 8.34 -35.57 -29.52
N ALA A 69 7.64 -34.58 -30.12
CA ALA A 69 6.48 -34.62 -31.08
C ALA A 69 5.48 -33.45 -30.79
N GLU A 70 5.36 -32.35 -31.54
CA GLU A 70 4.90 -32.08 -32.91
C GLU A 70 3.35 -32.08 -33.17
N ALA A 71 2.83 -30.86 -33.41
CA ALA A 71 1.72 -30.40 -34.30
C ALA A 71 0.21 -30.70 -34.03
N ALA A 72 -0.54 -29.63 -33.66
CA ALA A 72 -1.67 -28.92 -34.34
C ALA A 72 -2.73 -29.69 -35.20
N PRO A 73 -3.91 -29.10 -35.62
CA PRO A 73 -4.75 -27.96 -35.14
C PRO A 73 -6.30 -28.22 -35.14
N ALA A 74 -7.09 -27.16 -34.81
CA ALA A 74 -8.47 -26.83 -35.28
C ALA A 74 -9.65 -27.72 -34.80
N GLN A 75 -10.91 -27.30 -34.61
CA GLN A 75 -11.69 -26.10 -34.99
C GLN A 75 -13.01 -26.06 -34.17
N GLU A 76 -13.56 -24.86 -33.98
CA GLU A 76 -14.91 -24.52 -33.49
C GLU A 76 -16.04 -25.13 -34.36
N PRO A 77 -17.30 -25.22 -33.88
CA PRO A 77 -18.24 -24.17 -34.28
C PRO A 77 -19.41 -23.83 -33.30
N ALA A 78 -19.83 -22.56 -33.41
CA ALA A 78 -21.21 -22.08 -33.56
C ALA A 78 -22.16 -21.96 -32.34
N ALA A 79 -22.39 -20.69 -32.01
CA ALA A 79 -23.67 -19.99 -32.06
C ALA A 79 -24.83 -20.45 -31.14
N ALA A 80 -25.08 -19.64 -30.11
CA ALA A 80 -26.44 -19.37 -29.64
C ALA A 80 -26.55 -17.90 -29.17
N THR A 81 -27.26 -17.13 -29.99
CA THR A 81 -27.65 -15.74 -29.78
C THR A 81 -28.69 -15.65 -28.67
N ASN A 82 -28.47 -14.82 -27.64
CA ASN A 82 -29.57 -14.33 -26.80
C ASN A 82 -29.32 -12.87 -26.40
N VAL A 83 -30.19 -12.01 -26.92
CA VAL A 83 -30.24 -10.57 -26.66
C VAL A 83 -31.06 -10.36 -25.39
N THR A 84 -30.41 -9.97 -24.30
CA THR A 84 -31.09 -9.48 -23.09
C THR A 84 -30.67 -8.04 -22.80
N LYS A 85 -31.62 -7.15 -23.06
CA LYS A 85 -31.81 -5.77 -22.61
C LYS A 85 -30.87 -5.29 -21.48
N ALA A 86 -29.98 -4.35 -21.79
CA ALA A 86 -29.11 -3.68 -20.84
C ALA A 86 -29.82 -2.53 -20.09
N ALA A 87 -29.70 -2.52 -18.77
CA ALA A 87 -29.90 -1.37 -17.89
C ALA A 87 -28.66 -0.42 -18.00
N PRO A 88 -28.75 0.87 -17.63
CA PRO A 88 -27.77 1.87 -18.02
C PRO A 88 -26.43 1.61 -17.31
N LYS A 89 -25.41 1.27 -18.11
CA LYS A 89 -24.04 1.01 -17.67
C LYS A 89 -23.34 2.36 -17.47
N ALA A 90 -22.69 2.52 -16.32
CA ALA A 90 -21.72 3.58 -16.06
C ALA A 90 -20.71 3.67 -17.24
N PRO A 91 -20.18 4.87 -17.55
CA PRO A 91 -19.33 5.08 -18.72
C PRO A 91 -18.16 4.08 -18.73
N PRO A 92 -17.84 3.49 -19.89
CA PRO A 92 -16.78 2.50 -19.97
C PRO A 92 -15.44 3.16 -19.64
N ALA A 93 -14.77 2.64 -18.61
CA ALA A 93 -13.34 2.84 -18.46
C ALA A 93 -12.68 2.39 -19.77
N ASN A 94 -11.93 3.29 -20.39
CA ASN A 94 -11.28 3.06 -21.66
C ASN A 94 -10.21 1.96 -21.47
N VAL A 95 -10.55 0.72 -21.80
CA VAL A 95 -9.60 -0.40 -21.76
C VAL A 95 -8.75 -0.29 -23.02
N ILE A 96 -7.64 0.46 -22.92
CA ILE A 96 -6.59 0.41 -23.92
C ILE A 96 -5.98 -0.98 -23.81
N THR A 97 -6.14 -1.82 -24.83
CA THR A 97 -5.37 -3.06 -25.00
C THR A 97 -3.92 -2.69 -25.32
N VAL A 98 -3.18 -2.31 -24.29
CA VAL A 98 -1.72 -2.36 -24.30
C VAL A 98 -1.38 -3.86 -24.31
N ASN A 99 -0.46 -4.30 -25.18
CA ASN A 99 0.14 -5.63 -25.03
C ASN A 99 0.67 -5.71 -23.60
N ASP A 100 -0.01 -6.45 -22.73
CA ASP A 100 0.23 -6.38 -21.29
C ASP A 100 1.55 -7.11 -20.99
N PRO A 101 2.61 -6.42 -20.57
CA PRO A 101 3.91 -7.06 -20.35
C PRO A 101 3.90 -7.98 -19.11
N VAL A 102 2.76 -8.16 -18.43
CA VAL A 102 2.59 -9.03 -17.25
C VAL A 102 3.08 -10.46 -17.49
N ASP A 103 2.95 -10.97 -18.71
CA ASP A 103 3.38 -12.33 -19.07
C ASP A 103 4.91 -12.50 -19.03
N ALA A 104 5.67 -11.40 -19.13
CA ALA A 104 7.13 -11.43 -19.01
C ALA A 104 7.60 -11.58 -17.56
N PHE A 105 6.76 -11.23 -16.58
CA PHE A 105 7.12 -11.33 -15.17
C PHE A 105 6.99 -12.78 -14.68
N PRO A 106 7.87 -13.23 -13.77
CA PRO A 106 7.85 -14.60 -13.26
C PRO A 106 6.51 -14.97 -12.62
N ALA A 107 6.21 -16.25 -12.56
CA ALA A 107 5.11 -16.74 -11.72
C ALA A 107 5.47 -16.52 -10.24
N PRO A 108 4.48 -16.27 -9.35
CA PRO A 108 4.75 -16.16 -7.93
C PRO A 108 5.30 -17.48 -7.37
N GLU A 109 6.27 -17.40 -6.47
CA GLU A 109 6.76 -18.54 -5.69
C GLU A 109 5.66 -19.06 -4.74
N PRO A 110 5.72 -20.33 -4.29
CA PRO A 110 4.76 -20.85 -3.32
C PRO A 110 4.67 -20.00 -2.05
N GLY A 111 3.45 -19.67 -1.61
CA GLY A 111 3.21 -18.78 -0.47
C GLY A 111 3.22 -17.29 -0.80
N PHE A 112 3.47 -16.92 -2.06
CA PHE A 112 3.38 -15.55 -2.56
C PHE A 112 2.23 -15.38 -3.54
N VAL A 113 1.71 -14.15 -3.61
CA VAL A 113 0.69 -13.71 -4.56
C VAL A 113 1.26 -12.58 -5.40
N ARG A 114 1.06 -12.68 -6.71
CA ARG A 114 1.38 -11.62 -7.67
C ARG A 114 0.21 -10.65 -7.78
N HIS A 115 0.40 -9.42 -7.33
CA HIS A 115 -0.50 -8.30 -7.54
C HIS A 115 -0.03 -7.47 -8.72
N VAL A 116 -0.97 -7.04 -9.55
CA VAL A 116 -0.72 -6.19 -10.72
C VAL A 116 -1.60 -4.95 -10.63
N ILE A 117 -0.99 -3.78 -10.74
CA ILE A 117 -1.69 -2.49 -10.75
C ILE A 117 -1.49 -1.86 -12.12
N HIS A 118 -2.59 -1.76 -12.89
CA HIS A 118 -2.64 -0.95 -14.10
C HIS A 118 -3.03 0.47 -13.73
N LEU A 119 -2.08 1.40 -13.86
CA LEU A 119 -2.33 2.81 -13.56
C LEU A 119 -3.17 3.43 -14.69
N PRO A 120 -4.22 4.20 -14.35
CA PRO A 120 -4.98 4.90 -15.37
C PRO A 120 -4.11 5.92 -16.09
N VAL A 121 -4.33 6.09 -17.40
CA VAL A 121 -3.62 7.13 -18.17
C VAL A 121 -4.00 8.50 -17.61
N GLY A 122 -3.01 9.25 -17.16
CA GLY A 122 -3.18 10.56 -16.52
C GLY A 122 -2.60 11.70 -17.35
N ASN A 123 -3.12 12.91 -17.13
CA ASN A 123 -2.40 14.12 -17.54
C ASN A 123 -1.31 14.43 -16.53
N TYR A 124 -0.19 15.02 -16.98
CA TYR A 124 0.92 15.46 -16.11
C TYR A 124 1.47 14.35 -15.19
N GLU A 125 1.74 13.15 -15.74
CA GLU A 125 2.23 12.01 -14.96
C GLU A 125 3.53 12.29 -14.18
N ASN A 126 4.36 13.24 -14.65
CA ASN A 126 5.57 13.67 -13.96
C ASN A 126 5.29 14.29 -12.58
N ASP A 127 4.10 14.82 -12.37
CA ASP A 127 3.65 15.42 -11.10
C ASP A 127 2.93 14.40 -10.22
N LEU A 128 2.83 13.14 -10.66
CA LEU A 128 2.17 12.07 -9.92
C LEU A 128 3.19 11.08 -9.35
N LYS A 129 2.84 10.51 -8.20
CA LYS A 129 3.53 9.36 -7.60
C LYS A 129 2.51 8.31 -7.18
N VAL A 130 2.96 7.07 -7.05
CA VAL A 130 2.15 5.95 -6.54
C VAL A 130 2.78 5.48 -5.24
N GLU A 131 1.98 5.39 -4.18
CA GLU A 131 2.43 4.75 -2.93
C GLU A 131 1.78 3.39 -2.79
N LEU A 132 2.62 2.37 -2.62
CA LEU A 132 2.25 1.00 -2.28
C LEU A 132 2.11 0.88 -0.77
N LEU A 133 1.00 0.29 -0.33
CA LEU A 133 0.61 0.13 1.07
C LEU A 133 0.30 -1.35 1.32
N PRO A 134 1.32 -2.22 1.44
CA PRO A 134 1.10 -3.58 1.93
C PRO A 134 0.69 -3.54 3.40
N GLY A 135 -0.17 -4.46 3.82
CA GLY A 135 -0.65 -4.54 5.20
C GLY A 135 -1.61 -5.68 5.46
N LYS A 136 -2.11 -5.78 6.68
CA LYS A 136 -3.07 -6.82 7.08
C LYS A 136 -4.27 -6.20 7.79
N VAL A 137 -5.45 -6.74 7.54
CA VAL A 137 -6.63 -6.40 8.34
C VAL A 137 -6.65 -7.31 9.57
N ILE A 138 -6.42 -6.73 10.74
CA ILE A 138 -6.40 -7.45 12.03
C ILE A 138 -7.32 -6.77 13.04
N GLU A 139 -7.69 -7.49 14.10
CA GLU A 139 -8.33 -6.88 15.27
C GLU A 139 -7.30 -5.96 15.95
N THR A 140 -7.70 -4.71 16.16
CA THR A 140 -6.88 -3.65 16.76
C THR A 140 -7.65 -2.96 17.89
N ASP A 141 -6.91 -2.39 18.82
CA ASP A 141 -7.38 -1.56 19.92
C ASP A 141 -7.08 -0.07 19.64
N CYS A 142 -7.15 0.77 20.68
CA CYS A 142 -6.81 2.19 20.58
C CYS A 142 -5.31 2.47 20.29
N ASN A 143 -4.45 1.46 20.34
CA ASN A 143 -3.03 1.62 20.11
C ASN A 143 -2.70 1.73 18.61
N THR A 144 -1.71 2.56 18.29
CA THR A 144 -1.17 2.60 16.93
C THR A 144 -0.32 1.36 16.71
N ARG A 145 -0.64 0.62 15.65
CA ARG A 145 0.04 -0.62 15.27
C ARG A 145 0.65 -0.48 13.88
N GLN A 146 1.79 -1.11 13.67
CA GLN A 146 2.47 -1.18 12.37
C GLN A 146 3.18 -2.52 12.25
N PHE A 147 3.20 -3.10 11.05
CA PHE A 147 4.11 -4.20 10.74
C PHE A 147 5.44 -3.64 10.25
N ILE A 148 6.52 -4.38 10.45
CA ILE A 148 7.85 -4.04 9.93
C ILE A 148 8.09 -4.95 8.73
N GLY A 149 8.61 -4.40 7.64
CA GLY A 149 8.95 -5.21 6.47
C GLY A 149 9.56 -4.33 5.39
N GLN A 150 10.35 -4.93 4.50
CA GLN A 150 11.07 -4.19 3.48
C GLN A 150 10.59 -4.58 2.10
N LEU A 151 10.12 -3.59 1.34
CA LEU A 151 9.76 -3.79 -0.06
C LEU A 151 11.03 -3.70 -0.91
N GLU A 152 11.44 -4.83 -1.47
CA GLU A 152 12.62 -4.94 -2.31
C GLU A 152 12.27 -4.58 -3.75
N GLU A 153 13.08 -3.71 -4.36
CA GLU A 153 13.04 -3.45 -5.79
C GLU A 153 13.91 -4.47 -6.52
N LYS A 154 13.35 -5.15 -7.53
CA LYS A 154 14.05 -6.10 -8.38
C LYS A 154 13.88 -5.73 -9.85
N THR A 155 14.90 -6.04 -10.64
CA THR A 155 14.89 -5.84 -12.09
C THR A 155 14.67 -7.17 -12.78
N LEU A 156 13.79 -7.19 -13.78
CA LEU A 156 13.56 -8.31 -14.66
C LEU A 156 14.66 -8.36 -15.72
N GLU A 157 15.55 -9.34 -15.58
CA GLU A 157 16.69 -9.55 -16.48
C GLU A 157 16.24 -9.68 -17.94
N GLY A 158 16.97 -9.03 -18.84
CA GLY A 158 16.66 -9.00 -20.28
C GLY A 158 15.55 -8.02 -20.70
N TRP A 159 14.69 -7.56 -19.79
CA TRP A 159 13.65 -6.57 -20.06
C TRP A 159 13.97 -5.19 -19.48
N GLY A 160 14.66 -5.15 -18.34
CA GLY A 160 14.93 -3.92 -17.59
C GLY A 160 13.69 -3.36 -16.87
N TYR A 161 12.62 -4.15 -16.75
CA TYR A 161 11.42 -3.76 -15.99
C TYR A 161 11.60 -3.99 -14.51
N THR A 162 11.04 -3.10 -13.71
CA THR A 162 11.09 -3.20 -12.26
C THR A 162 9.87 -3.92 -11.71
N TYR A 163 10.06 -4.78 -10.71
CA TYR A 163 9.00 -5.35 -9.89
C TYR A 163 9.40 -5.32 -8.42
N TYR A 164 8.42 -5.48 -7.54
CA TYR A 164 8.62 -5.33 -6.11
C TYR A 164 8.30 -6.63 -5.38
N VAL A 165 9.07 -6.98 -4.36
CA VAL A 165 8.86 -8.18 -3.55
C VAL A 165 8.92 -7.80 -2.07
N LEU A 166 7.91 -8.23 -1.30
CA LEU A 166 7.94 -8.15 0.16
C LEU A 166 8.18 -9.57 0.70
N PRO A 167 9.42 -9.94 1.07
CA PRO A 167 9.74 -11.34 1.40
C PRO A 167 9.04 -11.81 2.68
N SER A 168 8.93 -10.95 3.68
CA SER A 168 8.28 -11.24 4.94
C SER A 168 7.90 -9.96 5.68
N ILE A 169 7.08 -10.11 6.71
CA ILE A 169 6.72 -9.04 7.64
C ILE A 169 6.94 -9.51 9.08
N GLU A 170 7.30 -8.57 9.95
CA GLU A 170 7.50 -8.76 11.39
C GLU A 170 6.55 -7.84 12.19
N GLY A 171 6.32 -8.17 13.46
CA GLY A 171 5.41 -7.42 14.34
C GLY A 171 4.01 -8.02 14.45
N PRO A 172 2.97 -7.23 14.79
CA PRO A 172 2.95 -5.77 14.76
C PRO A 172 3.61 -5.14 16.00
N ILE A 173 4.38 -4.07 15.79
CA ILE A 173 4.76 -3.16 16.86
C ILE A 173 3.56 -2.30 17.25
N SER A 174 3.42 -1.98 18.53
CA SER A 174 2.26 -1.27 19.08
C SER A 174 2.70 -0.25 20.12
N THR A 175 1.98 0.86 20.21
CA THR A 175 2.02 1.71 21.40
C THR A 175 1.48 0.94 22.62
N MET A 176 1.78 1.43 23.84
CA MET A 176 1.40 0.80 25.11
C MET A 176 0.44 1.70 25.93
N MET A 177 -0.53 2.32 25.27
CA MET A 177 -1.58 3.09 25.96
C MET A 177 -2.63 2.15 26.55
N ALA A 178 -3.24 2.55 27.67
CA ALA A 178 -4.40 1.87 28.22
C ALA A 178 -5.62 2.11 27.34
N CYS A 179 -6.24 1.04 26.85
CA CYS A 179 -7.42 1.12 25.99
C CYS A 179 -8.69 0.70 26.74
N PRO A 180 -9.83 1.39 26.50
CA PRO A 180 -11.14 0.92 26.93
C PRO A 180 -11.49 -0.47 26.36
N GLU A 181 -12.29 -1.26 27.08
CA GLU A 181 -12.64 -2.63 26.68
C GLU A 181 -13.42 -2.70 25.36
N ASP A 182 -14.18 -1.66 25.03
CA ASP A 182 -15.02 -1.55 23.82
C ASP A 182 -14.28 -0.96 22.61
N SER A 183 -12.97 -0.73 22.70
CA SER A 183 -12.17 -0.10 21.64
C SER A 183 -11.74 -1.05 20.50
N LYS A 184 -12.04 -2.34 20.60
CA LYS A 184 -11.63 -3.35 19.63
C LYS A 184 -12.36 -3.22 18.29
N LYS A 185 -11.61 -3.19 17.20
CA LYS A 185 -12.13 -3.09 15.82
C LYS A 185 -11.20 -3.73 14.80
N MET A 186 -11.75 -4.25 13.72
CA MET A 186 -10.96 -4.67 12.56
C MET A 186 -10.42 -3.45 11.84
N GLN A 187 -9.10 -3.36 11.68
CA GLN A 187 -8.44 -2.25 10.99
C GLN A 187 -7.31 -2.76 10.10
N PHE A 188 -7.11 -2.10 8.97
CA PHE A 188 -5.93 -2.29 8.15
C PHE A 188 -4.70 -1.68 8.83
N VAL A 189 -3.71 -2.51 9.12
CA VAL A 189 -2.44 -2.15 9.71
C VAL A 189 -1.36 -2.25 8.62
N PRO A 190 -0.74 -1.12 8.23
CA PRO A 190 0.24 -1.11 7.16
C PRO A 190 1.58 -1.70 7.62
N VAL A 191 2.36 -2.17 6.65
CA VAL A 191 3.78 -2.47 6.79
C VAL A 191 4.56 -1.17 6.59
N THR A 192 5.44 -0.85 7.54
CA THR A 192 6.40 0.24 7.43
C THR A 192 7.80 -0.30 7.16
N GLY A 193 8.50 0.36 6.24
CA GLY A 193 9.83 -0.01 5.77
C GLY A 193 10.49 1.19 5.10
N SER A 194 11.82 1.26 5.14
CA SER A 194 12.57 2.46 4.77
C SER A 194 12.86 2.60 3.27
N ALA A 195 12.47 1.65 2.42
CA ALA A 195 12.62 1.81 0.97
C ALA A 195 11.44 1.31 0.15
N GLY A 196 11.28 1.92 -1.04
CA GLY A 196 10.57 1.33 -2.17
C GLY A 196 9.05 1.50 -2.23
N SER A 197 8.38 2.09 -1.23
CA SER A 197 6.91 2.20 -1.27
C SER A 197 6.39 3.35 -2.15
N LEU A 198 7.17 4.42 -2.36
CA LEU A 198 6.75 5.58 -3.18
C LEU A 198 7.43 5.57 -4.56
N LEU A 199 6.66 5.27 -5.58
CA LEU A 199 7.08 5.04 -6.97
C LEU A 199 6.75 6.22 -7.89
N TYR A 200 7.49 6.34 -8.99
CA TYR A 200 7.09 7.21 -10.10
C TYR A 200 5.81 6.72 -10.76
N TYR A 201 4.96 7.66 -11.16
CA TYR A 201 3.76 7.32 -11.93
C TYR A 201 4.13 7.10 -13.39
N ASN A 202 3.76 5.94 -13.95
CA ASN A 202 3.93 5.64 -15.36
C ASN A 202 2.80 4.71 -15.81
N SER A 203 1.81 5.24 -16.53
CA SER A 203 0.65 4.45 -16.97
C SER A 203 0.95 3.47 -18.10
N ARG A 204 2.14 3.55 -18.71
CA ARG A 204 2.53 2.68 -19.83
C ARG A 204 2.99 1.30 -19.38
N LEU A 205 3.35 1.15 -18.11
CA LEU A 205 3.82 -0.11 -17.54
C LEU A 205 3.00 -0.45 -16.29
N PRO A 206 2.60 -1.72 -16.11
CA PRO A 206 1.95 -2.15 -14.88
C PRO A 206 2.97 -2.16 -13.73
N VAL A 207 2.51 -1.85 -12.52
CA VAL A 207 3.29 -2.06 -11.30
C VAL A 207 3.02 -3.48 -10.82
N VAL A 208 4.06 -4.31 -10.76
CA VAL A 208 3.97 -5.72 -10.33
C VAL A 208 4.59 -5.87 -8.94
N VAL A 209 3.83 -6.46 -8.02
CA VAL A 209 4.22 -6.61 -6.61
C VAL A 209 3.95 -8.04 -6.15
N TYR A 210 4.94 -8.70 -5.55
CA TYR A 210 4.80 -10.02 -4.94
C TYR A 210 4.75 -9.87 -3.43
N LEU A 211 3.67 -10.33 -2.82
CA LEU A 211 3.46 -10.29 -1.38
C LEU A 211 3.18 -11.69 -0.84
N PRO A 212 3.44 -11.97 0.45
CA PRO A 212 2.99 -13.20 1.10
C PRO A 212 1.45 -13.27 1.06
N GLU A 213 0.88 -14.47 0.93
CA GLU A 213 -0.57 -14.71 0.80
C GLU A 213 -1.43 -14.03 1.89
N GLU A 214 -0.88 -13.86 3.09
CA GLU A 214 -1.55 -13.24 4.22
C GLU A 214 -1.53 -11.71 4.22
N VAL A 215 -0.89 -11.07 3.23
CA VAL A 215 -0.72 -9.62 3.12
C VAL A 215 -1.60 -9.06 1.99
N GLU A 216 -2.39 -8.05 2.32
CA GLU A 216 -3.20 -7.28 1.38
C GLU A 216 -2.40 -6.11 0.80
N LEU A 217 -2.49 -5.90 -0.51
CA LEU A 217 -1.95 -4.70 -1.17
C LEU A 217 -3.03 -3.62 -1.30
N ARG A 218 -2.79 -2.46 -0.69
CA ARG A 218 -3.47 -1.21 -1.03
C ARG A 218 -2.51 -0.28 -1.75
N TRP A 219 -3.04 0.73 -2.42
CA TRP A 219 -2.23 1.78 -3.04
C TRP A 219 -2.99 3.09 -3.10
N ARG A 220 -2.27 4.19 -3.25
CA ARG A 220 -2.84 5.53 -3.49
C ARG A 220 -1.94 6.35 -4.39
N THR A 221 -2.52 7.39 -5.00
CA THR A 221 -1.78 8.35 -5.82
C THR A 221 -1.50 9.61 -5.02
N TRP A 222 -0.30 10.15 -5.19
CA TRP A 222 0.09 11.47 -4.70
C TRP A 222 0.21 12.44 -5.87
N VAL A 223 -0.08 13.70 -5.61
CA VAL A 223 0.02 14.79 -6.57
C VAL A 223 0.99 15.83 -6.02
N ALA A 224 1.97 16.21 -6.83
CA ALA A 224 2.89 17.27 -6.50
C ALA A 224 2.18 18.63 -6.53
N THR A 225 2.50 19.48 -5.56
CA THR A 225 2.18 20.90 -5.64
C THR A 225 3.21 21.62 -6.51
N PRO A 226 2.92 22.83 -7.01
CA PRO A 226 3.90 23.63 -7.74
C PRO A 226 5.23 23.79 -6.97
N VAL A 227 6.33 23.80 -7.71
CA VAL A 227 7.67 24.02 -7.14
C VAL A 227 7.76 25.44 -6.59
N VAL A 228 8.24 25.57 -5.35
CA VAL A 228 8.50 26.84 -4.69
C VAL A 228 9.97 26.87 -4.27
N SER A 229 10.64 27.99 -4.53
CA SER A 229 12.03 28.19 -4.10
C SER A 229 12.09 28.45 -2.59
N ALA A 230 13.12 27.94 -1.93
CA ALA A 230 13.39 28.25 -0.52
C ALA A 230 13.96 29.67 -0.37
N ASP A 231 13.62 30.32 0.74
CA ASP A 231 14.23 31.61 1.10
C ASP A 231 15.65 31.38 1.64
N SER A 232 16.62 32.16 1.13
CA SER A 232 17.98 32.21 1.67
C SER A 232 18.04 33.15 2.87
N GLN A 233 18.67 32.71 3.97
CA GLN A 233 18.96 33.55 5.15
C GLN A 233 20.28 34.32 4.99
#